data_AF-A0A1C6IHU7-F1
#
_entry.id   AF-A0A1C6IHU7-F1
#
_cell.length_a   1.000
_cell.length_b   1.000
_cell.length_c   1.000
_cell.angle_alpha   90.00
_cell.angle_beta   90.00
_cell.angle_gamma   90.00
#
_symmetry.space_group_name_H-M   'P 1'
#
loop_
_entity.id
_entity.type
_entity.pdbx_description
1 polymer ?
#
loop_
_entity_poly.entity_id
_entity_poly.type
_entity_poly.pdbx_seq_one_letter_code
_entity_poly.pdbx_strand_id
1 'polypeptide(L)' 'MAVRKKPKNDFGVELMAFCATYGLTYRDVATGADVKRSTLIECTTGRCAGHELIPKVRQFMADYEAQKASS' A
#
# COMPACT_ATOMS: atom_id res chain seq x y z
N MET A 1 -22.85 10.73 -12.05
CA MET A 1 -22.72 10.18 -10.69
C MET A 1 -21.28 10.41 -10.23
N ALA A 2 -21.01 11.47 -9.45
CA ALA A 2 -19.67 11.68 -8.91
C ALA A 2 -19.43 10.57 -7.87
N VAL A 3 -18.67 9.55 -8.25
CA VAL A 3 -18.20 8.52 -7.33
C VAL A 3 -17.29 9.28 -6.36
N ARG A 4 -17.84 9.77 -5.24
CA ARG A 4 -17.08 10.34 -4.14
C ARG A 4 -16.22 9.22 -3.58
N LYS A 5 -15.09 8.93 -4.24
CA LYS A 5 -14.03 8.11 -3.70
C LYS A 5 -13.70 8.78 -2.37
N LYS A 6 -13.92 8.07 -1.25
CA LYS A 6 -13.45 8.55 0.04
C LYS A 6 -12.00 9.00 -0.13
N PRO A 7 -11.63 10.20 0.37
CA PRO A 7 -10.25 10.64 0.29
C PRO A 7 -9.36 9.54 0.89
N LYS A 8 -8.27 9.23 0.20
CA LYS A 8 -7.28 8.29 0.73
C LYS A 8 -6.71 8.89 2.02
N ASN A 9 -6.47 8.05 3.02
CA ASN A 9 -5.69 8.45 4.19
C ASN A 9 -4.21 8.59 3.82
N ASP A 10 -3.39 9.10 4.75
CA ASP A 10 -1.95 9.30 4.56
C ASP A 10 -1.25 8.04 4.03
N PHE A 11 -1.55 6.88 4.64
CA PHE A 11 -1.04 5.58 4.16
C PHE A 11 -1.45 5.28 2.71
N GLY A 12 -2.68 5.57 2.33
CA GLY A 12 -3.16 5.39 0.96
C GLY A 12 -2.47 6.29 -0.05
N VAL A 13 -2.04 7.49 0.37
CA VAL A 13 -1.23 8.41 -0.46
C VAL A 13 0.20 7.90 -0.57
N GLU A 14 0.83 7.50 0.54
CA GLU A 14 2.18 6.90 0.54
C GLU A 14 2.26 5.67 -0.35
N LEU A 15 1.29 4.75 -0.21
CA LEU A 15 1.22 3.53 -1.02
C LEU A 15 1.03 3.83 -2.50
N MET A 16 0.26 4.87 -2.84
CA MET A 16 0.11 5.31 -4.22
C MET A 16 1.41 5.90 -4.78
N ALA A 17 2.11 6.71 -4.00
CA ALA A 17 3.40 7.28 -4.40
C ALA A 17 4.44 6.18 -4.65
N PHE A 18 4.57 5.22 -3.74
CA PHE A 18 5.47 4.08 -3.89
C PHE A 18 5.16 3.25 -5.14
N CYS A 19 3.89 2.92 -5.37
CA CYS A 19 3.48 2.21 -6.59
C CYS A 19 3.88 2.98 -7.85
N ALA A 20 3.73 4.30 -7.84
CA ALA A 20 4.12 5.15 -8.97
C ALA A 20 5.65 5.23 -9.15
N THR A 21 6.42 5.33 -8.06
CA THR A 21 7.88 5.39 -8.07
C THR A 21 8.51 4.11 -8.63
N TYR A 22 8.02 2.95 -8.19
CA TYR A 22 8.61 1.66 -8.53
C TYR A 22 7.90 0.93 -9.68
N GLY A 23 6.84 1.52 -10.24
CA GLY A 23 6.03 0.90 -11.29
C GLY A 23 5.27 -0.35 -10.82
N LEU A 24 5.00 -0.44 -9.52
CA LEU A 24 4.30 -1.57 -8.91
C LEU A 24 2.79 -1.35 -8.88
N THR A 25 2.02 -2.43 -8.87
CA THR A 25 0.58 -2.35 -8.63
C THR A 25 0.26 -2.67 -7.17
N TYR A 26 -0.92 -2.24 -6.72
CA TYR A 26 -1.48 -2.68 -5.44
C TYR A 26 -1.54 -4.21 -5.28
N ARG A 27 -1.58 -4.96 -6.39
CA ARG A 27 -1.55 -6.43 -6.34
C ARG A 27 -0.16 -6.93 -5.97
N ASP A 28 0.88 -6.35 -6.57
CA ASP A 28 2.26 -6.75 -6.31
C ASP A 28 2.67 -6.43 -4.88
N VAL A 29 2.31 -5.24 -4.38
CA VAL A 29 2.54 -4.88 -2.98
C VAL A 29 1.77 -5.78 -2.02
N ALA A 30 0.52 -6.13 -2.35
CA ALA A 30 -0.29 -7.03 -1.54
C ALA A 30 0.32 -8.44 -1.49
N THR A 31 0.78 -8.96 -2.63
CA THR A 31 1.45 -10.27 -2.71
C THR A 31 2.79 -10.26 -1.96
N GLY A 32 3.59 -9.21 -2.10
CA GLY A 32 4.89 -9.12 -1.43
C GLY A 32 4.81 -8.93 0.08
N ALA A 33 3.77 -8.23 0.56
CA ALA A 33 3.52 -8.04 1.98
C ALA A 33 2.68 -9.16 2.63
N ASP A 34 2.33 -10.23 1.89
CA ASP A 34 1.44 -11.31 2.30
C ASP A 34 0.09 -10.80 2.88
N VAL A 35 -0.56 -9.90 2.15
CA VAL A 35 -1.87 -9.35 2.53
C VAL A 35 -2.88 -9.48 1.39
N LYS A 36 -4.16 -9.62 1.75
CA LYS A 36 -5.22 -9.59 0.73
C LYS A 36 -5.34 -8.19 0.13
N ARG A 37 -5.38 -8.11 -1.20
CA ARG A 37 -5.57 -6.85 -1.95
C ARG A 37 -6.80 -6.07 -1.51
N SER A 38 -7.92 -6.75 -1.23
CA SER A 38 -9.14 -6.08 -0.74
C SER A 38 -8.89 -5.37 0.58
N THR A 39 -8.22 -6.04 1.53
CA THR A 39 -7.86 -5.49 2.84
C THR A 39 -6.89 -4.31 2.71
N LEU A 40 -5.91 -4.40 1.79
CA LEU A 40 -5.01 -3.28 1.49
C LEU A 40 -5.79 -2.05 1.02
N ILE A 41 -6.74 -2.21 0.09
CA ILE A 41 -7.59 -1.12 -0.42
C ILE A 41 -8.47 -0.54 0.71
N GLU A 42 -9.06 -1.39 1.54
CA GLU A 42 -9.88 -0.95 2.69
C GLU A 42 -9.03 -0.18 3.72
N CYS A 43 -7.79 -0.58 3.92
CA CYS A 43 -6.82 0.12 4.76
C CYS A 43 -6.51 1.52 4.23
N THR A 44 -6.39 1.72 2.91
CA THR A 44 -6.18 3.06 2.31
C THR A 44 -7.35 4.03 2.46
N THR A 45 -8.54 3.52 2.82
CA THR A 45 -9.77 4.31 2.95
C THR A 45 -10.29 4.37 4.39
N GLY A 46 -9.48 3.91 5.35
CA GLY A 46 -9.77 3.98 6.79
C GLY A 46 -10.88 3.05 7.26
N ARG A 47 -11.17 1.95 6.54
CA ARG A 47 -12.30 1.05 6.87
C ARG A 47 -11.94 -0.19 7.69
N CYS A 48 -10.66 -0.58 7.79
CA CYS A 48 -10.27 -1.83 8.46
C CYS A 48 -8.95 -1.69 9.21
N ALA A 49 -8.61 -2.72 10.00
CA ALA A 49 -7.50 -2.84 10.95
C ALA A 49 -6.13 -2.40 10.41
N GLY A 50 -5.89 -1.08 10.37
CA GLY A 50 -4.62 -0.50 9.94
C GLY A 50 -3.48 -0.81 10.89
N HIS A 51 -3.76 -1.09 12.17
CA HIS A 51 -2.74 -1.28 13.20
C HIS A 51 -1.78 -2.45 12.91
N GLU A 52 -2.28 -3.54 12.33
CA GLU A 52 -1.44 -4.71 11.99
C GLU A 52 -0.96 -4.69 10.54
N LEU A 53 -1.74 -4.07 9.63
CA LEU A 53 -1.47 -4.13 8.20
C LEU A 53 -0.52 -3.04 7.71
N ILE A 54 -0.64 -1.82 8.23
CA ILE A 54 0.24 -0.70 7.88
C ILE A 54 1.71 -1.02 8.15
N PRO A 55 2.12 -1.53 9.34
CA PRO A 55 3.52 -1.83 9.58
C PRO A 55 4.06 -2.94 8.67
N LYS A 56 3.26 -3.98 8.37
CA LYS A 56 3.67 -5.05 7.42
C LYS A 56 3.94 -4.51 6.02
N VAL A 57 3.03 -3.69 5.50
CA VAL A 57 3.17 -3.10 4.16
C VAL A 57 4.32 -2.10 4.12
N ARG A 58 4.49 -1.26 5.16
CA ARG A 58 5.63 -0.34 5.26
C ARG A 58 6.96 -1.08 5.34
N GLN A 59 7.02 -2.19 6.07
CA GLN A 59 8.22 -3.03 6.13
C GLN A 59 8.56 -3.61 4.76
N PHE A 60 7.57 -4.11 4.02
CA PHE A 60 7.76 -4.57 2.64
C PHE A 60 8.24 -3.45 1.73
N MET A 61 7.65 -2.25 1.82
CA MET A 61 8.07 -1.11 1.01
C MET A 61 9.54 -0.78 1.30
N ALA A 62 9.92 -0.63 2.58
CA ALA A 62 11.30 -0.35 2.96
C ALA A 62 12.30 -1.43 2.52
N ASP A 63 11.93 -2.71 2.63
CA ASP A 63 12.76 -3.83 2.17
C ASP A 63 12.91 -3.82 0.64
N TYR A 64 11.83 -3.53 -0.08
CA TYR A 64 11.86 -3.39 -1.53
C TYR A 64 12.73 -2.20 -1.96
N GLU A 65 12.65 -1.06 -1.27
CA GLU A 65 13.54 0.08 -1.53
C GLU A 65 15.01 -0.28 -1.27
N ALA A 66 15.30 -1.00 -0.18
CA ALA A 66 16.66 -1.45 0.14
C ALA A 66 17.21 -2.43 -0.91
N GLN A 67 16.38 -3.38 -1.36
CA GLN A 67 16.74 -4.31 -2.44
C GLN A 67 16.96 -3.58 -3.78
N LYS A 68 16.10 -2.61 -4.11
CA LYS A 68 16.24 -1.80 -5.34
C LYS A 68 17.43 -0.86 -5.31
N ALA A 69 17.78 -0.32 -4.13
CA ALA A 69 18.95 0.54 -3.96
C ALA A 69 20.27 -0.23 -4.04
N SER A 70 20.25 -1.53 -3.77
CA SER A 70 21.43 -2.40 -3.86
C SER A 70 21.66 -3.01 -5.26
N SER A 71 20.77 -2.77 -6.23
CA SER A 71 20.85 -3.31 -7.59
C SER A 71 21.10 -2.23 -8.64
#